data_AF-A0A4Z0ESU9-F1
#
_entry.id   AF-A0A4Z0ESU9-F1
#
_cell.length_a   1.000
_cell.length_b   1.000
_cell.length_c   1.000
_cell.angle_alpha   90.00
_cell.angle_beta   90.00
_cell.angle_gamma   90.00
#
_symmetry.space_group_name_H-M   'P 1'
#
loop_
_entity.id
_entity.type
_entity.pdbx_description
1 polymer ?
#
loop_
_entity_poly.entity_id
_entity_poly.type
_entity_poly.pdbx_seq_one_letter_code
_entity_poly.pdbx_strand_id
1 'polypeptide(L)'
;MASYTLLTSPEDLFRKLEADFAAFSGELDSTYKAMDCATSAWHLVDWTLLSYEQGTYGPNGIKAYRAYLTTQCPALDVMHDVVTGMKHLTVSKPRSDMAQSRVAFESYYPPTYTETYGNNWLLIDFQDGTTQTMRSLVSQTVEFWRTYLSSKVLPTLGATPSPTTS
;
A
#
# COMPACT_ATOMS: atom_id res chain seq x y z
N MET A 1 -2.64 1.05 -29.66
CA MET A 1 -3.65 0.27 -28.92
C MET A 1 -3.12 0.05 -27.52
N ALA A 2 -3.84 0.43 -26.48
CA ALA A 2 -3.47 0.05 -25.12
C ALA A 2 -3.75 -1.45 -24.96
N SER A 3 -2.69 -2.24 -24.75
CA SER A 3 -2.82 -3.67 -24.45
C SER A 3 -3.08 -3.82 -22.96
N TYR A 4 -4.11 -4.58 -22.58
CA TYR A 4 -4.32 -4.95 -21.18
C TYR A 4 -3.30 -6.04 -20.82
N THR A 5 -2.31 -5.70 -19.99
CA THR A 5 -1.33 -6.67 -19.48
C THR A 5 -1.94 -7.36 -18.27
N LEU A 6 -2.11 -8.68 -18.35
CA LEU A 6 -2.50 -9.48 -17.20
C LEU A 6 -1.36 -9.45 -16.17
N LEU A 7 -1.67 -9.09 -14.93
CA LEU A 7 -0.73 -9.19 -13.81
C LEU A 7 -0.69 -10.64 -13.34
N THR A 8 0.50 -11.22 -13.23
CA THR A 8 0.66 -12.66 -12.97
C THR A 8 1.52 -12.98 -11.76
N SER A 9 2.24 -12.00 -11.21
CA SER A 9 3.10 -12.18 -10.02
C SER A 9 3.04 -11.00 -9.05
N PRO A 10 3.46 -11.18 -7.78
CA PRO A 10 3.57 -10.07 -6.83
C PRO A 10 4.42 -8.92 -7.35
N GLU A 11 5.48 -9.20 -8.11
CA GLU A 11 6.33 -8.19 -8.74
C GLU A 11 5.60 -7.41 -9.84
N ASP A 12 4.70 -8.04 -10.61
CA ASP A 12 3.84 -7.34 -11.57
C ASP A 12 2.92 -6.35 -10.87
N LEU A 13 2.26 -6.80 -9.79
CA LEU A 13 1.36 -5.97 -9.00
C LEU A 13 2.11 -4.85 -8.27
N PHE A 14 3.33 -5.12 -7.80
CA PHE A 14 4.17 -4.10 -7.18
C PHE A 14 4.65 -3.04 -8.19
N ARG A 15 5.06 -3.44 -9.40
CA ARG A 15 5.38 -2.47 -10.47
C ARG A 15 4.18 -1.60 -10.84
N LYS A 16 2.98 -2.17 -10.85
CA LYS A 16 1.74 -1.38 -11.00
C LYS A 16 1.59 -0.39 -9.84
N LEU A 17 1.75 -0.83 -8.60
CA LEU A 17 1.68 0.06 -7.42
C LEU A 17 2.68 1.21 -7.51
N GLU A 18 3.93 0.96 -7.94
CA GLU A 18 4.93 2.03 -8.13
C GLU A 18 4.51 3.02 -9.21
N ALA A 19 3.98 2.54 -10.33
CA ALA A 19 3.47 3.40 -11.41
C ALA A 19 2.26 4.23 -10.97
N ASP A 20 1.30 3.62 -10.26
CA ASP A 20 0.13 4.30 -9.71
C ASP A 20 0.53 5.36 -8.68
N PHE A 21 1.52 5.05 -7.83
CA PHE A 21 2.00 6.00 -6.83
C PHE A 21 2.73 7.19 -7.46
N ALA A 22 3.49 6.96 -8.54
CA ALA A 22 4.08 8.05 -9.32
C ALA A 22 3.00 8.95 -9.94
N ALA A 23 1.95 8.35 -10.52
CA ALA A 23 0.82 9.09 -11.10
C ALA A 23 -0.01 9.85 -10.05
N PHE A 24 -0.20 9.26 -8.87
CA PHE A 24 -0.87 9.89 -7.73
C PHE A 24 -0.04 11.05 -7.16
N SER A 25 1.29 10.89 -7.08
CA SER A 25 2.18 11.96 -6.60
C SER A 25 2.14 13.23 -7.45
N GLY A 26 1.68 13.13 -8.71
CA GLY A 26 1.44 14.27 -9.59
C GLY A 26 0.04 14.91 -9.46
N GLU A 27 -0.89 14.29 -8.73
CA GLU A 27 -2.27 14.76 -8.56
C GLU A 27 -2.82 14.31 -7.19
N LEU A 28 -2.44 15.06 -6.14
CA LEU A 28 -2.52 14.64 -4.74
C LEU A 28 -3.95 14.60 -4.15
N ASP A 29 -4.93 15.13 -4.88
CA ASP A 29 -6.35 15.14 -4.53
C ASP A 29 -7.19 14.16 -5.35
N SER A 30 -6.58 13.45 -6.30
CA SER A 30 -7.26 12.42 -7.06
C SER A 30 -7.53 11.20 -6.17
N THR A 31 -8.77 11.10 -5.69
CA THR A 31 -9.27 9.95 -4.91
C THR A 31 -9.10 8.64 -5.66
N TYR A 32 -9.40 8.58 -6.96
CA TYR A 32 -9.29 7.36 -7.77
C TYR A 32 -7.86 6.80 -7.80
N LYS A 33 -6.86 7.64 -8.07
CA LYS A 33 -5.44 7.23 -8.05
C LYS A 33 -4.99 6.75 -6.66
N ALA A 34 -5.44 7.42 -5.60
CA ALA A 34 -5.16 6.99 -4.23
C ALA A 34 -5.80 5.62 -3.92
N MET A 35 -7.01 5.38 -4.42
CA MET A 35 -7.71 4.10 -4.28
C MET A 35 -7.01 2.96 -5.04
N ASP A 36 -6.50 3.23 -6.25
CA ASP A 36 -5.74 2.24 -7.02
C ASP A 36 -4.44 1.85 -6.31
N CYS A 37 -3.77 2.83 -5.70
CA CYS A 37 -2.62 2.57 -4.83
C CYS A 37 -3.01 1.68 -3.64
N ALA A 38 -4.05 2.07 -2.89
CA ALA A 38 -4.49 1.32 -1.70
C ALA A 38 -4.90 -0.12 -2.05
N THR A 39 -5.60 -0.30 -3.17
CA THR A 39 -6.03 -1.60 -3.67
C THR A 39 -4.83 -2.48 -4.00
N SER A 40 -3.85 -1.96 -4.73
CA SER A 40 -2.66 -2.72 -5.13
C SER A 40 -1.78 -3.03 -3.90
N ALA A 41 -1.58 -2.06 -3.02
CA ALA A 41 -0.81 -2.22 -1.79
C ALA A 41 -1.42 -3.25 -0.83
N TRP A 42 -2.74 -3.27 -0.68
CA TRP A 42 -3.41 -4.27 0.16
C TRP A 42 -3.40 -5.67 -0.47
N HIS A 43 -3.67 -5.79 -1.78
CA HIS A 43 -3.73 -7.11 -2.42
C HIS A 43 -2.37 -7.78 -2.59
N LEU A 44 -1.26 -7.03 -2.52
CA LEU A 44 0.06 -7.63 -2.40
C LEU A 44 0.15 -8.60 -1.21
N VAL A 45 -0.60 -8.38 -0.12
CA VAL A 45 -0.68 -9.34 1.00
C VAL A 45 -1.17 -10.72 0.55
N ASP A 46 -2.23 -10.78 -0.26
CA ASP A 46 -2.75 -12.06 -0.71
C ASP A 46 -1.77 -12.72 -1.70
N TRP A 47 -1.16 -11.91 -2.57
CA TRP A 47 -0.27 -12.39 -3.64
C TRP A 47 1.06 -12.92 -3.09
N THR A 48 1.67 -12.22 -2.13
CA THR A 48 2.92 -12.65 -1.50
C THR A 48 2.71 -13.87 -0.60
N LEU A 49 1.55 -14.00 0.05
CA LEU A 49 1.21 -15.21 0.79
C LEU A 49 1.21 -16.44 -0.12
N LEU A 50 0.51 -16.34 -1.25
CA LEU A 50 0.37 -17.44 -2.18
C LEU A 50 1.69 -17.76 -2.90
N SER A 51 2.54 -16.76 -3.12
CA SER A 51 3.78 -16.93 -3.91
C SER A 51 5.00 -17.31 -3.07
N TYR A 52 5.14 -16.80 -1.85
CA TYR A 52 6.38 -16.95 -1.07
C TYR A 52 6.17 -17.59 0.31
N GLU A 53 4.96 -17.55 0.86
CA GLU A 53 4.71 -17.93 2.26
C GLU A 53 3.66 -19.05 2.38
N GLN A 54 3.44 -19.79 1.30
CA GLN A 54 2.45 -20.85 1.28
C GLN A 54 2.86 -21.95 2.27
N GLY A 55 1.98 -22.21 3.25
CA GLY A 55 2.23 -23.19 4.31
C GLY A 55 3.01 -22.65 5.52
N THR A 56 3.65 -21.48 5.43
CA THR A 56 4.42 -20.88 6.56
C THR A 56 3.54 -20.56 7.77
N TYR A 57 2.30 -20.12 7.55
CA TYR A 57 1.42 -19.57 8.59
C TYR A 57 0.36 -20.55 9.12
N GLY A 58 0.47 -21.84 8.76
CA GLY A 58 -0.39 -22.91 9.28
C GLY A 58 -1.90 -22.71 9.03
N PRO A 59 -2.79 -23.24 9.88
CA PRO A 59 -4.25 -23.22 9.66
C PRO A 59 -4.86 -21.81 9.72
N ASN A 60 -4.17 -20.84 10.33
CA ASN A 60 -4.59 -19.44 10.36
C ASN A 60 -4.05 -18.62 9.17
N GLY A 61 -3.30 -19.25 8.26
CA GLY A 61 -2.75 -18.75 7.00
C GLY A 61 -2.77 -17.23 6.84
N ILE A 62 -3.81 -16.73 6.16
CA ILE A 62 -3.96 -15.32 5.81
C ILE A 62 -4.14 -14.38 7.02
N LYS A 63 -4.82 -14.82 8.07
CA LYS A 63 -5.04 -13.99 9.28
C LYS A 63 -3.72 -13.77 10.02
N ALA A 64 -2.95 -14.84 10.21
CA ALA A 64 -1.64 -14.76 10.86
C ALA A 64 -0.64 -13.96 10.01
N TYR A 65 -0.66 -14.14 8.69
CA TYR A 65 0.20 -13.38 7.80
C TYR A 65 -0.11 -11.88 7.80
N ARG A 66 -1.39 -11.51 7.70
CA ARG A 66 -1.83 -10.11 7.81
C ARG A 66 -1.37 -9.49 9.13
N ALA A 67 -1.56 -10.18 10.25
CA ALA A 67 -1.11 -9.70 11.56
C ALA A 67 0.41 -9.50 11.61
N TYR A 68 1.19 -10.42 11.04
CA TYR A 68 2.64 -10.25 10.92
C TYR A 68 3.01 -9.00 10.10
N LEU A 69 2.46 -8.85 8.89
CA LEU A 69 2.81 -7.73 8.02
C LEU A 69 2.43 -6.38 8.64
N THR A 70 1.29 -6.30 9.33
CA THR A 70 0.83 -5.02 9.89
C THR A 70 1.60 -4.61 11.14
N THR A 71 2.31 -5.54 11.80
CA THR A 71 3.34 -5.17 12.79
C THR A 71 4.55 -4.46 12.17
N GLN A 72 4.84 -4.75 10.90
CA GLN A 72 5.97 -4.17 10.16
C GLN A 72 5.57 -2.89 9.41
N CYS A 73 4.34 -2.85 8.89
CA CYS A 73 3.78 -1.73 8.15
C CYS A 73 2.31 -1.51 8.55
N PRO A 74 2.03 -0.74 9.62
CA PRO A 74 0.67 -0.43 10.05
C PRO A 74 -0.18 0.26 8.98
N ALA A 75 0.47 0.99 8.05
CA ALA A 75 -0.22 1.63 6.92
C ALA A 75 -0.99 0.63 6.03
N LEU A 76 -0.64 -0.66 6.03
CA LEU A 76 -1.41 -1.70 5.33
C LEU A 76 -2.83 -1.87 5.89
N ASP A 77 -3.03 -1.71 7.20
CA ASP A 77 -4.37 -1.78 7.79
C ASP A 77 -5.22 -0.56 7.38
N VAL A 78 -4.58 0.61 7.16
CA VAL A 78 -5.28 1.76 6.56
C VAL A 78 -5.66 1.48 5.11
N MET A 79 -4.75 0.90 4.30
CA MET A 79 -5.06 0.54 2.91
C MET A 79 -6.23 -0.44 2.84
N HIS A 80 -6.28 -1.42 3.74
CA HIS A 80 -7.44 -2.31 3.87
C HIS A 80 -8.73 -1.53 4.13
N ASP A 81 -8.74 -0.65 5.14
CA ASP A 81 -9.97 0.03 5.55
C ASP A 81 -10.47 0.99 4.47
N VAL A 82 -9.56 1.67 3.77
CA VAL A 82 -9.86 2.51 2.61
C VAL A 82 -10.52 1.67 1.49
N VAL A 83 -9.91 0.54 1.11
CA VAL A 83 -10.45 -0.35 0.07
C VAL A 83 -11.78 -0.98 0.48
N THR A 84 -11.93 -1.32 1.76
CA THR A 84 -13.15 -1.93 2.31
C THR A 84 -14.29 -0.91 2.38
N GLY A 85 -14.01 0.31 2.85
CA GLY A 85 -14.99 1.40 2.95
C GLY A 85 -15.49 1.90 1.59
N MET A 86 -14.71 1.72 0.52
CA MET A 86 -15.19 1.95 -0.85
C MET A 86 -16.22 0.91 -1.29
N LYS A 87 -15.99 -0.37 -0.94
CA LYS A 87 -16.83 -1.50 -1.41
C LYS A 87 -18.11 -1.67 -0.59
N HIS A 88 -18.05 -1.29 0.67
CA HIS A 88 -19.13 -1.51 1.63
C HIS A 88 -19.61 -0.19 2.19
N LEU A 89 -20.94 -0.04 2.31
CA LEU A 89 -21.56 1.13 2.94
C LEU A 89 -21.06 1.34 4.38
N THR A 90 -20.68 0.27 5.08
CA THR A 90 -20.08 0.30 6.41
C THR A 90 -18.91 -0.66 6.52
N VAL A 91 -17.84 -0.23 7.19
CA VAL A 91 -16.72 -1.08 7.55
C VAL A 91 -17.02 -1.75 8.89
N SER A 92 -17.54 -2.97 8.86
CA SER A 92 -17.96 -3.70 10.07
C SER A 92 -16.79 -4.27 10.89
N LYS A 93 -15.59 -4.33 10.30
CA LYS A 93 -14.37 -4.86 10.92
C LYS A 93 -13.17 -3.99 10.50
N PRO A 94 -13.10 -2.74 10.99
CA PRO A 94 -11.94 -1.89 10.72
C PRO A 94 -10.69 -2.55 11.29
N ARG A 95 -9.55 -2.32 10.64
CA ARG A 95 -8.25 -2.85 11.04
C ARG A 95 -7.29 -1.78 11.54
N SER A 96 -7.55 -0.53 11.19
CA SER A 96 -6.82 0.65 11.65
C SER A 96 -7.66 1.48 12.60
N ASP A 97 -7.00 2.41 13.31
CA ASP A 97 -7.65 3.42 14.15
C ASP A 97 -8.10 4.65 13.34
N MET A 98 -8.38 4.47 12.05
CA MET A 98 -8.92 5.53 11.19
C MET A 98 -10.27 6.01 11.75
N ALA A 99 -10.38 7.30 12.02
CA ALA A 99 -11.62 7.94 12.43
C ALA A 99 -12.42 8.42 11.22
N GLN A 100 -11.73 9.07 10.26
CA GLN A 100 -12.35 9.57 9.03
C GLN A 100 -11.31 9.79 7.93
N SER A 101 -11.82 9.93 6.70
CA SER A 101 -11.05 10.45 5.56
C SER A 101 -11.70 11.75 5.08
N ARG A 102 -10.88 12.73 4.68
CA ARG A 102 -11.36 14.04 4.20
C ARG A 102 -10.41 14.65 3.18
N VAL A 103 -10.92 15.62 2.43
CA VAL A 103 -10.12 16.51 1.59
C VAL A 103 -9.91 17.82 2.34
N ALA A 104 -8.69 18.35 2.35
CA ALA A 104 -8.40 19.69 2.87
C ALA A 104 -7.49 20.46 1.93
N PHE A 105 -7.76 21.75 1.80
CA PHE A 105 -6.92 22.68 1.06
C PHE A 105 -5.83 23.23 1.99
N GLU A 106 -4.57 23.11 1.60
CA GLU A 106 -3.46 23.77 2.27
C GLU A 106 -3.00 24.94 1.40
N SER A 107 -3.21 26.17 1.89
CA SER A 107 -2.82 27.39 1.19
C SER A 107 -1.40 27.82 1.55
N TYR A 108 -0.58 28.11 0.55
CA TYR A 108 0.63 28.91 0.70
C TYR A 108 0.31 30.36 0.30
N TYR A 109 0.62 31.31 1.18
CA TYR A 109 0.54 32.74 0.90
C TYR A 109 1.95 33.32 0.73
N PRO A 110 2.39 33.59 -0.50
CA PRO A 110 3.56 34.44 -0.71
C PRO A 110 3.20 35.88 -0.28
N PRO A 111 4.06 36.58 0.49
CA PRO A 111 3.75 37.91 1.03
C PRO A 111 3.54 39.02 -0.01
N THR A 112 3.71 38.74 -1.31
CA THR A 112 3.68 39.72 -2.40
C THR A 112 2.67 39.45 -3.50
N TYR A 113 1.84 38.40 -3.40
CA TYR A 113 0.86 38.02 -4.43
C TYR A 113 -0.58 38.00 -3.90
N THR A 114 -1.53 38.38 -4.75
CA THR A 114 -2.99 38.29 -4.49
C THR A 114 -3.59 36.92 -4.82
N GLU A 115 -2.80 36.02 -5.40
CA GLU A 115 -3.21 34.66 -5.76
C GLU A 115 -2.79 33.66 -4.69
N THR A 116 -3.75 32.83 -4.27
CA THR A 116 -3.50 31.71 -3.36
C THR A 116 -3.08 30.50 -4.17
N TYR A 117 -1.85 30.03 -3.94
CA TYR A 117 -1.39 28.74 -4.44
C TYR A 117 -1.60 27.70 -3.34
N GLY A 118 -2.23 26.57 -3.65
CA GLY A 118 -2.44 25.53 -2.68
C GLY A 118 -2.78 24.21 -3.35
N ASN A 119 -2.53 23.12 -2.63
CA ASN A 119 -2.91 21.78 -3.06
C ASN A 119 -4.06 21.31 -2.16
N ASN A 120 -5.00 20.62 -2.78
CA ASN A 120 -5.90 19.75 -2.03
C ASN A 120 -5.13 18.50 -1.62
N TRP A 121 -5.34 18.07 -0.39
CA TRP A 121 -4.75 16.87 0.17
C TRP A 121 -5.83 15.89 0.59
N LEU A 122 -5.63 14.62 0.24
CA LEU A 122 -6.38 13.52 0.85
C LEU A 122 -5.76 13.21 2.21
N LEU A 123 -6.54 13.36 3.26
CA LEU A 123 -6.12 13.20 4.65
C LEU A 123 -6.88 12.08 5.34
N ILE A 124 -6.17 11.36 6.21
CA ILE A 124 -6.71 10.35 7.11
C ILE A 124 -6.50 10.88 8.54
N ASP A 125 -7.59 11.09 9.26
CA ASP A 125 -7.54 11.42 10.67
C ASP A 125 -7.70 10.14 11.49
N PHE A 126 -6.88 10.01 12.53
CA PHE A 126 -6.88 8.87 13.44
C PHE A 126 -7.57 9.22 14.77
N GLN A 127 -8.00 8.19 15.50
CA GLN A 127 -8.70 8.37 16.79
C GLN A 127 -7.83 9.03 17.87
N ASP A 128 -6.49 8.94 17.75
CA ASP A 128 -5.54 9.61 18.65
C ASP A 128 -5.38 11.12 18.37
N GLY A 129 -6.08 11.64 17.35
CA GLY A 129 -6.03 13.04 16.93
C GLY A 129 -4.91 13.35 15.94
N THR A 130 -4.10 12.36 15.54
CA THR A 130 -3.09 12.55 14.48
C THR A 130 -3.74 12.54 13.09
N THR A 131 -3.08 13.18 12.14
CA THR A 131 -3.48 13.20 10.73
C THR A 131 -2.29 12.81 9.86
N GLN A 132 -2.53 11.95 8.87
CA GLN A 132 -1.55 11.67 7.82
C GLN A 132 -2.15 11.91 6.43
N THR A 133 -1.30 12.30 5.48
CA THR A 133 -1.70 12.35 4.08
C THR A 133 -1.79 10.93 3.50
N MET A 134 -2.73 10.71 2.60
CA MET A 134 -2.83 9.45 1.86
C MET A 134 -1.54 9.17 1.08
N ARG A 135 -0.87 10.21 0.58
CA ARG A 135 0.45 10.11 -0.06
C ARG A 135 1.50 9.50 0.87
N SER A 136 1.58 9.99 2.11
CA SER A 136 2.52 9.46 3.12
C SER A 136 2.25 7.98 3.40
N LEU A 137 0.99 7.63 3.62
CA LEU A 137 0.58 6.26 3.93
C LEU A 137 0.86 5.30 2.76
N VAL A 138 0.56 5.70 1.53
CA VAL A 138 0.91 4.91 0.33
C VAL A 138 2.43 4.78 0.22
N SER A 139 3.19 5.86 0.42
CA SER A 139 4.65 5.82 0.38
C SER A 139 5.25 4.81 1.36
N GLN A 140 4.70 4.73 2.57
CA GLN A 140 5.12 3.74 3.59
C GLN A 140 4.89 2.31 3.09
N THR A 141 3.73 2.04 2.47
CA THR A 141 3.44 0.71 1.91
C THR A 141 4.31 0.36 0.70
N VAL A 142 4.60 1.34 -0.17
CA VAL A 142 5.51 1.16 -1.31
C VAL A 142 6.90 0.77 -0.83
N GLU A 143 7.44 1.50 0.16
CA GLU A 143 8.78 1.22 0.69
C GLU A 143 8.84 -0.12 1.41
N PHE A 144 7.79 -0.44 2.18
CA PHE A 144 7.66 -1.76 2.80
C PHE A 144 7.71 -2.88 1.77
N TRP A 145 6.89 -2.80 0.72
CA TRP A 145 6.83 -3.83 -0.30
C TRP A 145 8.12 -3.93 -1.12
N ARG A 146 8.75 -2.79 -1.44
CA ARG A 146 10.07 -2.75 -2.08
C ARG A 146 11.09 -3.56 -1.28
N THR A 147 11.17 -3.31 0.02
CA THR A 147 12.08 -3.99 0.92
C THR A 147 11.75 -5.47 1.04
N TYR A 148 10.47 -5.79 1.27
CA TYR A 148 9.99 -7.17 1.41
C TYR A 148 10.30 -8.00 0.16
N LEU A 149 9.92 -7.53 -1.04
CA LEU A 149 10.13 -8.26 -2.29
C LEU A 149 11.62 -8.40 -2.63
N SER A 150 12.42 -7.36 -2.39
CA SER A 150 13.88 -7.44 -2.58
C SER A 150 14.50 -8.54 -1.70
N SER A 151 14.00 -8.70 -0.47
CA SER A 151 14.45 -9.77 0.44
C SER A 151 14.06 -11.19 -0.01
N LYS A 152 13.09 -11.33 -0.92
CA LYS A 152 12.65 -12.62 -1.48
C LYS A 152 13.38 -12.99 -2.77
N VAL A 153 13.95 -12.02 -3.47
CA VAL A 153 14.75 -12.24 -4.69
C VAL A 153 16.22 -12.58 -4.37
N LEU A 154 16.78 -12.08 -3.27
CA LEU A 154 18.18 -12.35 -2.88
C LEU A 154 18.49 -13.77 -2.35
N PRO A 155 17.59 -14.52 -1.68
CA PRO A 155 17.89 -15.86 -1.18
C PRO A 155 18.10 -16.94 -2.25
N THR A 156 17.65 -16.72 -3.49
CA THR A 156 17.71 -17.72 -4.57
C THR A 156 19.06 -17.78 -5.30
N LEU A 157 19.98 -16.85 -5.05
CA LEU A 157 21.31 -16.82 -5.71
C LEU A 157 22.43 -17.45 -4.86
N GLY A 158 22.14 -17.94 -3.65
CA GLY A 158 23.15 -18.45 -2.69
C GLY A 158 23.19 -19.96 -2.49
N ALA A 159 22.28 -20.74 -3.07
CA ALA A 159 22.24 -22.20 -2.89
C ALA A 159 22.97 -22.92 -4.02
N THR A 160 24.30 -22.95 -3.97
CA THR A 160 25.08 -23.94 -4.75
C THR A 160 24.79 -25.34 -4.19
N PRO A 161 24.34 -26.31 -5.01
CA PRO A 161 24.23 -27.70 -4.55
C PRO A 161 25.63 -28.24 -4.27
N SER A 162 25.87 -28.68 -3.03
CA SER A 162 27.07 -29.42 -2.67
C SER A 162 27.21 -30.66 -3.55
N PRO A 163 28.37 -30.89 -4.20
CA PRO A 163 28.59 -32.10 -4.97
C PRO A 163 28.59 -33.29 -4.01
N THR A 164 27.67 -34.22 -4.26
CA THR A 164 27.64 -35.52 -3.59
C THR A 164 28.86 -36.30 -4.03
N THR A 165 29.89 -36.37 -3.20
CA THR A 165 31.00 -37.32 -3.39
C THR A 165 30.50 -38.71 -3.05
N SER A 166 30.47 -39.56 -4.08
CA SER A 166 30.38 -41.02 -3.97
C SER A 166 31.76 -41.62 -3.74
#